data_AF-A0A4Q5SZT6-F1
#
_entry.id   AF-A0A4Q5SZT6-F1
#
_cell.length_a   1.000
_cell.length_b   1.000
_cell.length_c   1.000
_cell.angle_alpha   90.00
_cell.angle_beta   90.00
_cell.angle_gamma   90.00
#
_symmetry.space_group_name_H-M   'P 1'
#
loop_
_entity.id
_entity.type
_entity.pdbx_description
1 polymer ?
#
loop_
_entity_poly.entity_id
_entity_poly.type
_entity_poly.pdbx_seq_one_letter_code
_entity_poly.pdbx_strand_id
1 'polypeptide(L)'
;MSHVVVVGAGLAGLAAACHLVGDGHRVTVLEREDVPGGRAGRLTREGFTFDTGPTVLTMPDLIDRPLRAAGSSLAERLELSLLDPAYRAFFADGSTLEVRHGHEAMRAEIHRECGSVDAAAFDEFVVWLRKLYLTEMPHFIDRNFDRPTDLLSRPMAAARLLAMGGFTRLGPMIRRRFADERLHRLFSFQAMYAGLAPDDALSLYAVITYMDSIEGVYFPKGGMRAVPQALADAASDAGADFRYGTTVTALVRDSGGRVRGVATGEGTIAADAVVCTIDLPTAYEWLLPELKLPRAVRGIGGRL
;
A
#
# COMPACT_ATOMS: atom_id res chain seq x y z
N MET A 1 -24.85 18.11 1.57
CA MET A 1 -23.45 18.40 1.88
C MET A 1 -23.23 18.19 3.37
N SER A 2 -22.40 17.20 3.74
CA SER A 2 -22.06 16.91 5.14
C SER A 2 -20.68 17.45 5.46
N HIS A 3 -20.43 17.80 6.72
CA HIS A 3 -19.10 18.06 7.22
C HIS A 3 -18.45 16.77 7.71
N VAL A 4 -17.32 16.42 7.12
CA VAL A 4 -16.55 15.22 7.45
C VAL A 4 -15.20 15.62 8.02
N VAL A 5 -14.88 15.08 9.19
CA VAL A 5 -13.54 15.21 9.77
C VAL A 5 -12.74 13.96 9.45
N VAL A 6 -11.56 14.11 8.86
CA VAL A 6 -10.59 13.03 8.66
C VAL A 6 -9.52 13.14 9.73
N VAL A 7 -9.31 12.08 10.50
CA VAL A 7 -8.30 12.00 11.56
C VAL A 7 -7.07 11.27 11.02
N GLY A 8 -5.96 11.99 10.90
CA GLY A 8 -4.69 11.55 10.32
C GLY A 8 -4.53 11.98 8.86
N ALA A 9 -3.39 12.59 8.55
CA ALA A 9 -2.95 12.97 7.19
C ALA A 9 -1.90 11.98 6.65
N GLY A 10 -2.06 10.69 6.95
CA GLY A 10 -1.38 9.61 6.23
C GLY A 10 -2.03 9.33 4.86
N LEU A 11 -1.43 8.47 4.04
CA LEU A 11 -1.92 8.16 2.69
C LEU A 11 -3.42 7.80 2.63
N ALA A 12 -3.92 6.99 3.57
CA ALA A 12 -5.33 6.61 3.63
C ALA A 12 -6.25 7.81 3.92
N GLY A 13 -5.85 8.69 4.87
CA GLY A 13 -6.63 9.88 5.22
C GLY A 13 -6.63 10.91 4.10
N LEU A 14 -5.48 11.11 3.45
CA LEU A 14 -5.34 12.00 2.31
C LEU A 14 -6.15 11.52 1.10
N ALA A 15 -6.12 10.22 0.80
CA ALA A 15 -6.96 9.64 -0.26
C ALA A 15 -8.45 9.82 0.06
N ALA A 16 -8.88 9.55 1.30
CA ALA A 16 -10.25 9.78 1.73
C ALA A 16 -10.64 11.26 1.62
N ALA A 17 -9.77 12.18 2.04
CA ALA A 17 -10.00 13.61 1.94
C ALA A 17 -10.21 14.04 0.47
N CYS A 18 -9.36 13.60 -0.45
CA CYS A 18 -9.48 13.88 -1.88
C CYS A 18 -10.83 13.42 -2.46
N HIS A 19 -11.27 12.21 -2.12
CA HIS A 19 -12.58 11.70 -2.56
C HIS A 19 -13.74 12.49 -1.96
N LEU A 20 -13.68 12.79 -0.66
CA LEU A 20 -14.74 13.52 0.04
C LEU A 20 -14.90 14.95 -0.48
N VAL A 21 -13.81 15.68 -0.75
CA VAL A 21 -13.91 17.01 -1.36
C VAL A 21 -14.42 16.93 -2.80
N GLY A 22 -13.97 15.94 -3.57
CA GLY A 22 -14.46 15.67 -4.93
C GLY A 22 -15.97 15.41 -4.99
N ASP A 23 -16.50 14.70 -4.00
CA ASP A 23 -17.93 14.42 -3.84
C ASP A 23 -18.71 15.63 -3.26
N GLY A 24 -18.05 16.77 -3.05
CA GLY A 24 -18.67 18.02 -2.61
C GLY A 24 -18.98 18.07 -1.12
N HIS A 25 -18.27 17.31 -0.28
CA HIS A 25 -18.36 17.44 1.18
C HIS A 25 -17.49 18.59 1.71
N ARG A 26 -17.88 19.16 2.85
CA ARG A 26 -16.96 20.02 3.62
C ARG A 26 -16.00 19.10 4.36
N VAL A 27 -14.70 19.23 4.15
CA VAL A 27 -13.69 18.33 4.74
C VAL A 27 -12.75 19.12 5.64
N THR A 28 -12.51 18.60 6.85
CA THR A 28 -11.42 19.05 7.72
C THR A 28 -10.51 17.87 8.02
N VAL A 29 -9.22 17.98 7.71
CA VAL A 29 -8.20 16.99 8.03
C VAL A 29 -7.43 17.44 9.26
N LEU A 30 -7.36 16.59 10.29
CA LEU A 30 -6.63 16.86 11.52
C LEU A 30 -5.42 15.93 11.61
N GLU A 31 -4.24 16.50 11.77
CA GLU A 31 -2.98 15.78 11.87
C GLU A 31 -2.21 16.29 13.09
N ARG A 32 -1.66 15.35 13.87
CA ARG A 32 -0.90 15.68 15.07
C ARG A 32 0.45 16.30 14.72
N GLU A 33 1.09 15.81 13.68
CA GLU A 33 2.37 16.35 13.23
C GLU A 33 2.18 17.67 12.47
N ASP A 34 3.25 18.44 12.29
CA ASP A 34 3.21 19.73 11.60
C ASP A 34 3.03 19.61 10.08
N VAL A 35 2.94 18.38 9.56
CA VAL A 35 3.04 18.07 8.14
C VAL A 35 2.29 16.78 7.77
N PRO A 36 1.86 16.62 6.49
CA PRO A 36 1.26 15.36 6.05
C PRO A 36 2.30 14.27 5.86
N GLY A 37 1.84 13.01 5.83
CA GLY A 37 2.64 11.83 5.49
C GLY A 37 2.37 10.63 6.38
N GLY A 38 2.07 10.84 7.66
CA GLY A 38 1.97 9.76 8.63
C GLY A 38 3.23 8.88 8.60
N ARG A 39 3.08 7.60 8.22
CA ARG A 39 4.23 6.68 8.07
C ARG A 39 5.17 7.05 6.91
N ALA A 40 4.72 7.80 5.91
CA ALA A 40 5.57 8.33 4.84
C ALA A 40 6.30 9.62 5.28
N GLY A 41 7.06 9.49 6.37
CA GLY A 41 7.83 10.56 6.98
C GLY A 41 9.18 10.80 6.30
N ARG A 42 9.82 11.90 6.69
CA ARG A 42 11.14 12.31 6.22
C ARG A 42 11.97 12.82 7.39
N LEU A 43 13.20 12.36 7.49
CA LEU A 43 14.21 12.87 8.40
C LEU A 43 15.25 13.66 7.61
N THR A 44 15.58 14.87 8.05
CA THR A 44 16.69 15.64 7.49
C THR A 44 17.72 15.87 8.59
N ARG A 45 18.96 15.45 8.35
CA ARG A 45 20.05 15.54 9.33
C ARG A 45 21.38 15.73 8.62
N GLU A 46 22.16 16.71 9.06
CA GLU A 46 23.53 16.95 8.58
C GLU A 46 23.64 17.07 7.04
N GLY A 47 22.64 17.67 6.40
CA GLY A 47 22.58 17.84 4.94
C GLY A 47 22.01 16.63 4.18
N PHE A 48 21.75 15.51 4.85
CA PHE A 48 21.13 14.32 4.27
C PHE A 48 19.63 14.29 4.50
N THR A 49 18.91 13.65 3.58
CA THR A 49 17.46 13.42 3.68
C THR A 49 17.18 11.93 3.57
N PHE A 50 16.35 11.41 4.47
CA PHE A 50 15.99 10.01 4.57
C PHE A 50 14.47 9.88 4.60
N ASP A 51 13.91 9.03 3.73
CA ASP A 51 12.54 8.56 3.89
C ASP A 51 12.50 7.56 5.05
N THR A 52 11.57 7.73 5.99
CA THR A 52 11.53 6.94 7.24
C THR A 52 10.52 5.81 7.22
N GLY A 53 9.79 5.64 6.11
CA GLY A 53 8.76 4.62 5.96
C GLY A 53 8.86 3.88 4.63
N PRO A 54 7.86 4.00 3.74
CA PRO A 54 7.92 3.36 2.43
C PRO A 54 9.09 3.93 1.61
N THR A 55 9.77 3.05 0.88
CA THR A 55 10.92 3.36 0.02
C THR A 55 10.74 2.84 -1.41
N VAL A 56 9.66 2.10 -1.66
CA VAL A 56 9.31 1.48 -2.95
C VAL A 56 7.93 1.97 -3.36
N LEU A 57 7.83 2.51 -4.58
CA LEU A 57 6.56 2.87 -5.19
C LEU A 57 6.31 1.97 -6.41
N THR A 58 5.28 1.13 -6.32
CA THR A 58 4.70 0.41 -7.44
C THR A 58 3.26 0.87 -7.64
N MET A 59 2.65 0.52 -8.78
CA MET A 59 1.26 0.84 -9.09
C MET A 59 0.90 2.33 -8.88
N PRO A 60 1.59 3.26 -9.56
CA PRO A 60 1.37 4.69 -9.37
C PRO A 60 -0.05 5.15 -9.75
N ASP A 61 -0.80 4.35 -10.52
CA ASP A 61 -2.21 4.59 -10.85
C ASP A 61 -3.12 4.63 -9.61
N LEU A 62 -2.76 3.91 -8.54
CA LEU A 62 -3.49 3.97 -7.27
C LEU A 62 -3.41 5.34 -6.60
N ILE A 63 -2.36 6.12 -6.88
CA ILE A 63 -2.21 7.51 -6.42
C ILE A 63 -2.98 8.46 -7.34
N ASP A 64 -3.02 8.18 -8.64
CA ASP A 64 -3.76 9.00 -9.62
C ASP A 64 -5.26 9.04 -9.31
N ARG A 65 -5.84 7.94 -8.82
CA ARG A 65 -7.27 7.83 -8.51
C ARG A 65 -7.77 8.89 -7.49
N PRO A 66 -7.22 9.02 -6.27
CA PRO A 66 -7.62 10.09 -5.37
C PRO A 66 -7.27 11.48 -5.91
N LEU A 67 -6.13 11.68 -6.59
CA LEU A 67 -5.79 12.97 -7.20
C LEU A 67 -6.87 13.44 -8.19
N ARG A 68 -7.36 12.54 -9.04
CA ARG A 68 -8.47 12.82 -9.97
C ARG A 68 -9.77 13.17 -9.26
N ALA A 69 -10.06 12.53 -8.13
CA ALA A 69 -11.25 12.86 -7.36
C ALA A 69 -11.20 14.30 -6.83
N ALA A 70 -10.01 14.79 -6.47
CA ALA A 70 -9.78 16.19 -6.11
C ALA A 70 -9.58 17.13 -7.32
N GLY A 71 -9.81 16.66 -8.56
CA GLY A 71 -9.70 17.47 -9.76
C GLY A 71 -8.27 17.73 -10.24
N SER A 72 -7.30 16.90 -9.86
CA SER A 72 -5.91 16.94 -10.34
C SER A 72 -5.49 15.60 -10.97
N SER A 73 -4.19 15.37 -11.15
CA SER A 73 -3.64 14.12 -11.66
C SER A 73 -2.24 13.87 -11.16
N LEU A 74 -1.81 12.61 -11.23
CA LEU A 74 -0.45 12.19 -10.91
C LEU A 74 0.59 12.98 -11.71
N ALA A 75 0.37 13.14 -13.03
CA ALA A 75 1.29 13.80 -13.93
C ALA A 75 1.49 15.30 -13.62
N GLU A 76 0.48 15.96 -13.07
CA GLU A 76 0.57 17.37 -12.65
C GLU A 76 1.34 17.55 -11.34
N ARG A 77 1.31 16.55 -10.46
CA ARG A 77 1.77 16.69 -9.07
C ARG A 77 3.09 15.98 -8.79
N LEU A 78 3.42 14.93 -9.54
CA LEU A 78 4.55 14.06 -9.25
C LEU A 78 5.37 13.75 -10.50
N GLU A 79 6.66 14.08 -10.44
CA GLU A 79 7.66 13.60 -11.38
C GLU A 79 8.18 12.24 -10.87
N LEU A 80 7.82 11.17 -11.57
CA LEU A 80 8.23 9.80 -11.23
C LEU A 80 9.35 9.33 -12.16
N SER A 81 10.43 8.82 -11.58
CA SER A 81 11.49 8.13 -12.31
C SER A 81 11.27 6.62 -12.21
N LEU A 82 11.17 5.94 -13.35
CA LEU A 82 11.25 4.48 -13.39
C LEU A 82 12.67 4.05 -13.00
N LEU A 83 12.79 3.15 -12.02
CA LEU A 83 14.07 2.58 -11.59
C LEU A 83 14.39 1.35 -12.44
N ASP A 84 15.53 1.38 -13.14
CA ASP A 84 16.04 0.23 -13.89
C ASP A 84 17.58 0.13 -13.75
N PRO A 85 18.10 -0.86 -13.01
CA PRO A 85 17.35 -1.91 -12.33
C PRO A 85 16.49 -1.38 -11.17
N ALA A 86 15.37 -2.02 -10.92
CA ALA A 86 14.51 -1.76 -9.76
C ALA A 86 15.29 -2.01 -8.46
N TYR A 87 16.06 -3.10 -8.41
CA TYR A 87 17.02 -3.38 -7.36
C TYR A 87 18.10 -4.37 -7.84
N ARG A 88 19.22 -4.45 -7.11
CA ARG A 88 20.32 -5.38 -7.35
C ARG A 88 20.43 -6.37 -6.20
N ALA A 89 20.40 -7.65 -6.50
CA ALA A 89 20.66 -8.72 -5.54
C ALA A 89 22.14 -9.10 -5.58
N PHE A 90 22.80 -9.06 -4.42
CA PHE A 90 24.18 -9.51 -4.23
C PHE A 90 24.19 -10.83 -3.47
N PHE A 91 24.91 -11.82 -3.98
CA PHE A 91 24.97 -13.16 -3.39
C PHE A 91 26.31 -13.41 -2.71
N ALA A 92 26.34 -14.38 -1.79
CA ALA A 92 27.51 -14.68 -0.97
C ALA A 92 28.72 -15.19 -1.78
N ASP A 93 28.47 -15.74 -2.97
CA ASP A 93 29.50 -16.16 -3.93
C ASP A 93 30.07 -14.99 -4.76
N GLY A 94 29.60 -13.76 -4.51
CA GLY A 94 30.00 -12.56 -5.24
C GLY A 94 29.24 -12.33 -6.54
N SER A 95 28.34 -13.23 -6.93
CA SER A 95 27.48 -13.04 -8.10
C SER A 95 26.39 -12.00 -7.83
N THR A 96 25.84 -11.45 -8.91
CA THR A 96 24.81 -10.42 -8.86
C THR A 96 23.67 -10.73 -9.82
N LEU A 97 22.44 -10.37 -9.45
CA LEU A 97 21.29 -10.35 -10.35
C LEU A 97 20.64 -8.98 -10.30
N GLU A 98 20.40 -8.37 -11.46
CA GLU A 98 19.67 -7.12 -11.56
C GLU A 98 18.18 -7.38 -11.85
N VAL A 99 17.26 -6.80 -11.06
CA VAL A 99 15.84 -6.85 -11.42
C VAL A 99 15.55 -5.75 -12.41
N ARG A 100 15.45 -6.13 -13.69
CA ARG A 100 15.23 -5.21 -14.79
C ARG A 100 13.74 -5.01 -15.05
N HIS A 101 13.37 -3.81 -15.45
CA HIS A 101 11.98 -3.52 -15.80
C HIS A 101 11.61 -4.13 -17.16
N GLY A 102 10.51 -4.87 -17.16
CA GLY A 102 9.89 -5.43 -18.36
C GLY A 102 10.35 -6.85 -18.66
N HIS A 103 9.50 -7.56 -19.40
CA HIS A 103 9.70 -8.97 -19.70
C HIS A 103 11.01 -9.24 -20.46
N GLU A 104 11.30 -8.49 -21.52
CA GLU A 104 12.46 -8.72 -22.37
C GLU A 104 13.79 -8.47 -21.63
N ALA A 105 13.92 -7.34 -20.94
CA ALA A 105 15.14 -6.98 -20.22
C ALA A 105 15.40 -7.94 -19.05
N MET A 106 14.37 -8.31 -18.28
CA MET A 106 14.51 -9.26 -17.18
C MET A 106 14.85 -10.66 -17.70
N ARG A 107 14.25 -11.09 -18.82
CA ARG A 107 14.58 -12.36 -19.46
C ARG A 107 16.03 -12.39 -19.95
N ALA A 108 16.53 -11.30 -20.53
CA ALA A 108 17.91 -11.19 -20.99
C ALA A 108 18.90 -11.24 -19.83
N GLU A 109 18.57 -10.61 -18.70
CA GLU A 109 19.32 -10.72 -17.45
C GLU A 109 19.43 -12.19 -17.00
N ILE A 110 18.28 -12.85 -16.85
CA ILE A 110 18.23 -14.26 -16.42
C ILE A 110 19.00 -15.15 -17.38
N HIS A 111 18.89 -14.91 -18.69
CA HIS A 111 19.64 -15.67 -19.68
C HIS A 111 21.15 -15.54 -19.48
N ARG A 112 21.63 -14.32 -19.24
CA ARG A 112 23.05 -14.02 -19.09
C ARG A 112 23.61 -14.60 -17.78
N GLU A 113 22.87 -14.48 -16.69
CA GLU A 113 23.37 -14.82 -15.35
C GLU A 113 23.01 -16.24 -14.91
N CYS A 114 21.86 -16.78 -15.33
CA CYS A 114 21.31 -18.09 -14.90
C CYS A 114 21.17 -19.11 -16.05
N GLY A 115 21.29 -18.66 -17.30
CA GLY A 115 21.27 -19.53 -18.49
C GLY A 115 19.91 -19.64 -19.18
N SER A 116 19.89 -20.35 -20.31
CA SER A 116 18.75 -20.40 -21.23
C SER A 116 17.52 -21.12 -20.69
N VAL A 117 17.71 -22.10 -19.81
CA VAL A 117 16.61 -22.88 -19.20
C VAL A 117 15.76 -21.97 -18.33
N ASP A 118 16.38 -21.20 -17.43
CA ASP A 118 15.65 -20.30 -16.53
C ASP A 118 15.06 -19.08 -17.26
N ALA A 119 15.73 -18.61 -18.32
CA ALA A 119 15.17 -17.56 -19.16
C ALA A 119 13.88 -18.01 -19.86
N ALA A 120 13.83 -19.25 -20.36
CA ALA A 120 12.60 -19.81 -20.93
C ALA A 120 11.54 -20.07 -19.85
N ALA A 121 11.93 -20.51 -18.65
CA ALA A 121 11.01 -20.67 -17.53
C ALA A 121 10.37 -19.34 -17.09
N PHE A 122 11.10 -18.22 -17.23
CA PHE A 122 10.60 -16.89 -16.93
C PHE A 122 9.47 -16.45 -17.88
N ASP A 123 9.50 -16.81 -19.16
CA ASP A 123 8.45 -16.48 -20.13
C ASP A 123 7.08 -16.98 -19.66
N GLU A 124 7.02 -18.27 -19.34
CA GLU A 124 5.82 -18.91 -18.81
C GLU A 124 5.46 -18.39 -17.40
N PHE A 125 6.44 -17.84 -16.65
CA PHE A 125 6.22 -17.32 -15.30
C PHE A 125 5.47 -16.01 -15.36
N VAL A 126 5.88 -15.12 -16.27
CA VAL A 126 5.21 -13.84 -16.54
C VAL A 126 3.77 -14.07 -16.99
N VAL A 127 3.51 -15.06 -17.84
CA VAL A 127 2.14 -15.42 -18.25
C VAL A 127 1.29 -15.83 -17.04
N TRP A 128 1.83 -16.67 -16.16
CA TRP A 128 1.13 -17.08 -14.94
C TRP A 128 0.91 -15.91 -13.99
N LEU A 129 1.95 -15.10 -13.74
CA LEU A 129 1.89 -13.90 -12.91
C LEU A 129 0.84 -12.89 -13.39
N ARG A 130 0.76 -12.65 -14.70
CA ARG A 130 -0.25 -11.75 -15.28
C ARG A 130 -1.67 -12.28 -15.06
N LYS A 131 -1.90 -13.58 -15.24
CA LYS A 131 -3.21 -14.21 -14.98
C LYS A 131 -3.58 -14.12 -13.50
N LEU A 132 -2.60 -14.31 -12.62
CA LEU A 132 -2.75 -14.14 -11.18
C LEU A 132 -3.17 -12.70 -10.86
N TYR A 133 -2.40 -11.70 -11.29
CA TYR A 133 -2.68 -10.28 -11.11
C TYR A 133 -4.09 -9.87 -11.56
N LEU A 134 -4.47 -10.21 -12.81
CA LEU A 134 -5.78 -9.85 -13.37
C LEU A 134 -6.94 -10.54 -12.66
N THR A 135 -6.70 -11.71 -12.03
CA THR A 135 -7.70 -12.41 -11.23
C THR A 135 -7.76 -11.84 -9.82
N GLU A 136 -6.63 -11.43 -9.24
CA GLU A 136 -6.54 -10.97 -7.86
C GLU A 136 -7.00 -9.52 -7.68
N MET A 137 -6.56 -8.61 -8.54
CA MET A 137 -6.79 -7.18 -8.41
C MET A 137 -8.26 -6.78 -8.18
N PRO A 138 -9.20 -7.10 -9.09
CA PRO A 138 -10.60 -6.69 -8.95
C PRO A 138 -11.36 -7.50 -7.89
N HIS A 139 -10.77 -8.63 -7.47
CA HIS A 139 -11.48 -9.61 -6.68
C HIS A 139 -11.10 -9.63 -5.22
N PHE A 140 -9.82 -9.40 -4.91
CA PHE A 140 -9.21 -9.60 -3.61
C PHE A 140 -8.44 -8.38 -3.08
N ILE A 141 -7.84 -7.57 -3.96
CA ILE A 141 -7.02 -6.42 -3.56
C ILE A 141 -7.86 -5.13 -3.45
N ASP A 142 -8.71 -4.81 -4.43
CA ASP A 142 -9.53 -3.58 -4.44
C ASP A 142 -10.84 -3.70 -3.60
N ARG A 143 -10.95 -4.69 -2.70
CA ARG A 143 -12.14 -4.89 -1.86
C ARG A 143 -11.80 -5.35 -0.46
N ASN A 144 -12.54 -4.83 0.52
CA ASN A 144 -12.49 -5.32 1.91
C ASN A 144 -13.09 -6.73 1.99
N PHE A 145 -12.36 -7.63 2.65
CA PHE A 145 -12.82 -8.95 3.06
C PHE A 145 -12.98 -8.95 4.56
N ASP A 146 -14.21 -8.77 5.02
CA ASP A 146 -14.51 -8.76 6.45
C ASP A 146 -14.75 -10.20 6.95
N ARG A 147 -15.04 -11.16 6.06
CA ARG A 147 -15.30 -12.57 6.39
C ARG A 147 -14.79 -13.56 5.33
N PRO A 148 -14.41 -14.79 5.72
CA PRO A 148 -14.09 -15.88 4.77
C PRO A 148 -15.22 -16.23 3.80
N THR A 149 -16.47 -15.94 4.17
CA THR A 149 -17.64 -16.10 3.29
C THR A 149 -17.65 -15.12 2.12
N ASP A 150 -16.90 -14.02 2.19
CA ASP A 150 -16.79 -13.07 1.09
C ASP A 150 -16.03 -13.72 -0.09
N LEU A 151 -15.18 -14.73 0.18
CA LEU A 151 -14.57 -15.59 -0.84
C LEU A 151 -15.64 -16.42 -1.60
N LEU A 152 -16.70 -16.85 -0.91
CA LEU A 152 -17.81 -17.62 -1.50
C LEU A 152 -18.72 -16.75 -2.38
N SER A 153 -18.67 -15.43 -2.23
CA SER A 153 -19.43 -14.52 -3.10
C SER A 153 -18.91 -14.51 -4.55
N ARG A 154 -17.71 -15.08 -4.79
CA ARG A 154 -17.04 -15.11 -6.10
C ARG A 154 -16.41 -16.48 -6.41
N PRO A 155 -17.24 -17.53 -6.51
CA PRO A 155 -16.76 -18.91 -6.66
C PRO A 155 -15.91 -19.10 -7.92
N MET A 156 -16.19 -18.37 -9.01
CA MET A 156 -15.38 -18.45 -10.23
C MET A 156 -13.98 -17.87 -10.06
N ALA A 157 -13.82 -16.75 -9.36
CA ALA A 157 -12.50 -16.16 -9.11
C ALA A 157 -11.69 -17.04 -8.17
N ALA A 158 -12.31 -17.53 -7.09
CA ALA A 158 -11.69 -18.48 -6.17
C ALA A 158 -11.29 -19.79 -6.88
N ALA A 159 -12.15 -20.34 -7.75
CA ALA A 159 -11.84 -21.52 -8.54
C ALA A 159 -10.69 -21.29 -9.53
N ARG A 160 -10.61 -20.10 -10.15
CA ARG A 160 -9.47 -19.72 -11.01
C ARG A 160 -8.17 -19.65 -10.23
N LEU A 161 -8.16 -19.01 -9.06
CA LEU A 161 -6.97 -18.96 -8.19
C LEU A 161 -6.54 -20.35 -7.74
N LEU A 162 -7.50 -21.21 -7.36
CA LEU A 162 -7.22 -22.60 -7.01
C LEU A 162 -6.61 -23.37 -8.18
N ALA A 163 -7.19 -23.25 -9.38
CA ALA A 163 -6.67 -23.89 -10.59
C ALA A 163 -5.27 -23.41 -10.98
N MET A 164 -4.93 -22.15 -10.65
CA MET A 164 -3.58 -21.60 -10.85
C MET A 164 -2.60 -21.96 -9.73
N GLY A 165 -3.04 -22.68 -8.69
CA GLY A 165 -2.22 -23.04 -7.55
C GLY A 165 -1.98 -21.89 -6.55
N GLY A 166 -2.78 -20.83 -6.57
CA GLY A 166 -2.62 -19.64 -5.71
C GLY A 166 -2.63 -19.94 -4.20
N PHE A 167 -3.27 -21.04 -3.78
CA PHE A 167 -3.31 -21.50 -2.39
C PHE A 167 -2.19 -22.50 -2.02
N THR A 168 -1.27 -22.80 -2.95
CA THR A 168 -0.06 -23.58 -2.64
C THR A 168 1.04 -22.67 -2.09
N ARG A 169 2.09 -23.23 -1.51
CA ARG A 169 3.21 -22.47 -0.93
C ARG A 169 4.11 -21.87 -2.01
N LEU A 170 4.49 -20.61 -1.85
CA LEU A 170 5.28 -19.83 -2.80
C LEU A 170 6.67 -20.44 -3.03
N GLY A 171 7.43 -20.69 -1.96
CA GLY A 171 8.79 -21.26 -2.07
C GLY A 171 8.87 -22.54 -2.92
N PRO A 172 8.10 -23.60 -2.60
CA PRO A 172 8.03 -24.81 -3.42
C PRO A 172 7.59 -24.58 -4.88
N MET A 173 6.70 -23.62 -5.13
CA MET A 173 6.27 -23.27 -6.49
C MET A 173 7.41 -22.70 -7.31
N ILE A 174 8.16 -21.74 -6.74
CA ILE A 174 9.34 -21.15 -7.41
C ILE A 174 10.44 -22.20 -7.64
N ARG A 175 10.72 -23.06 -6.66
CA ARG A 175 11.73 -24.13 -6.76
C ARG A 175 11.43 -25.17 -7.85
N ARG A 176 10.14 -25.41 -8.14
CA ARG A 176 9.74 -26.31 -9.24
C ARG A 176 9.91 -25.68 -10.61
N ARG A 177 10.07 -24.36 -10.67
CA ARG A 177 9.98 -23.57 -11.89
C ARG A 177 11.34 -23.11 -12.39
N PHE A 178 12.23 -22.74 -11.49
CA PHE A 178 13.58 -22.30 -11.82
C PHE A 178 14.62 -23.29 -11.30
N ALA A 179 15.73 -23.44 -12.00
CA ALA A 179 16.86 -24.27 -11.60
C ALA A 179 17.84 -23.51 -10.69
N ASP A 180 18.14 -22.25 -11.02
CA ASP A 180 19.07 -21.43 -10.25
C ASP A 180 18.50 -21.02 -8.88
N GLU A 181 19.20 -21.39 -7.81
CA GLU A 181 18.81 -21.09 -6.42
C GLU A 181 18.74 -19.58 -6.12
N ARG A 182 19.47 -18.76 -6.87
CA ARG A 182 19.42 -17.30 -6.74
C ARG A 182 18.06 -16.75 -7.16
N LEU A 183 17.46 -17.31 -8.22
CA LEU A 183 16.10 -16.97 -8.64
C LEU A 183 15.05 -17.43 -7.63
N HIS A 184 15.31 -18.54 -6.91
CA HIS A 184 14.43 -18.95 -5.81
C HIS A 184 14.37 -17.89 -4.73
N ARG A 185 15.52 -17.36 -4.32
CA ARG A 185 15.60 -16.28 -3.33
C ARG A 185 14.96 -15.01 -3.87
N LEU A 186 15.29 -14.63 -5.11
CA LEU A 186 14.83 -13.39 -5.74
C LEU A 186 13.31 -13.30 -5.83
N PHE A 187 12.64 -14.35 -6.33
CA PHE A 187 11.19 -14.35 -6.55
C PHE A 187 10.37 -14.80 -5.34
N SER A 188 11.01 -15.29 -4.28
CA SER A 188 10.35 -15.62 -3.02
C SER A 188 10.53 -14.55 -1.94
N PHE A 189 11.60 -13.75 -2.02
CA PHE A 189 11.87 -12.60 -1.14
C PHE A 189 10.68 -11.63 -1.04
N GLN A 190 9.95 -11.46 -2.15
CA GLN A 190 8.79 -10.58 -2.24
C GLN A 190 7.67 -10.91 -1.22
N ALA A 191 7.58 -12.15 -0.74
CA ALA A 191 6.67 -12.50 0.37
C ALA A 191 6.94 -11.71 1.66
N MET A 192 8.18 -11.24 1.86
CA MET A 192 8.53 -10.41 3.01
C MET A 192 7.85 -9.04 2.98
N TYR A 193 7.42 -8.54 1.82
CA TYR A 193 6.65 -7.29 1.73
C TYR A 193 5.29 -7.43 2.42
N ALA A 194 4.77 -8.66 2.50
CA ALA A 194 3.58 -9.00 3.27
C ALA A 194 3.88 -9.44 4.71
N GLY A 195 5.14 -9.34 5.17
CA GLY A 195 5.57 -9.76 6.51
C GLY A 195 5.59 -11.27 6.74
N LEU A 196 5.62 -12.07 5.66
CA LEU A 196 5.58 -13.53 5.73
C LEU A 196 6.91 -14.15 5.32
N ALA A 197 7.26 -15.27 5.96
CA ALA A 197 8.36 -16.10 5.51
C ALA A 197 8.00 -16.75 4.15
N PRO A 198 8.91 -16.81 3.17
CA PRO A 198 8.57 -17.27 1.82
C PRO A 198 8.06 -18.71 1.71
N ASP A 199 8.47 -19.62 2.61
CA ASP A 199 7.97 -21.00 2.64
C ASP A 199 6.57 -21.13 3.28
N ASP A 200 6.13 -20.13 4.03
CA ASP A 200 4.79 -20.06 4.64
C ASP A 200 3.82 -19.19 3.82
N ALA A 201 4.34 -18.36 2.93
CA ALA A 201 3.55 -17.51 2.05
C ALA A 201 2.80 -18.34 0.99
N LEU A 202 1.56 -17.96 0.73
CA LEU A 202 0.76 -18.50 -0.38
C LEU A 202 1.28 -17.97 -1.73
N SER A 203 1.11 -18.76 -2.79
CA SER A 203 1.57 -18.40 -4.14
C SER A 203 0.86 -17.18 -4.71
N LEU A 204 -0.29 -16.79 -4.16
CA LEU A 204 -0.95 -15.51 -4.46
C LEU A 204 0.00 -14.31 -4.29
N TYR A 205 0.91 -14.35 -3.30
CA TYR A 205 1.88 -13.28 -3.08
C TYR A 205 2.93 -13.16 -4.19
N ALA A 206 3.01 -14.12 -5.11
CA ALA A 206 3.86 -14.01 -6.28
C ALA A 206 3.47 -12.82 -7.16
N VAL A 207 2.23 -12.33 -7.08
CA VAL A 207 1.75 -11.14 -7.80
C VAL A 207 2.64 -9.91 -7.58
N ILE A 208 3.32 -9.82 -6.43
CA ILE A 208 4.26 -8.73 -6.12
C ILE A 208 5.46 -8.75 -7.09
N THR A 209 5.91 -9.94 -7.52
CA THR A 209 6.96 -10.06 -8.54
C THR A 209 6.54 -9.46 -9.88
N TYR A 210 5.24 -9.56 -10.22
CA TYR A 210 4.69 -8.92 -11.41
C TYR A 210 4.71 -7.41 -11.28
N MET A 211 4.30 -6.88 -10.13
CA MET A 211 4.32 -5.44 -9.85
C MET A 211 5.74 -4.88 -10.01
N ASP A 212 6.73 -5.54 -9.42
CA ASP A 212 8.12 -5.05 -9.41
C ASP A 212 8.82 -5.21 -10.77
N SER A 213 8.82 -6.42 -11.32
CA SER A 213 9.62 -6.73 -12.53
C SER A 213 8.90 -6.35 -13.82
N ILE A 214 7.56 -6.32 -13.83
CA ILE A 214 6.78 -6.14 -15.06
C ILE A 214 6.10 -4.77 -15.12
N GLU A 215 5.43 -4.31 -14.06
CA GLU A 215 4.80 -2.97 -14.04
C GLU A 215 5.79 -1.85 -13.68
N GLY A 216 6.85 -2.21 -12.98
CA GLY A 216 7.99 -1.36 -12.69
C GLY A 216 7.95 -0.74 -11.30
N VAL A 217 9.13 -0.41 -10.81
CA VAL A 217 9.35 0.32 -9.56
C VAL A 217 9.70 1.76 -9.88
N TYR A 218 9.05 2.69 -9.20
CA TYR A 218 9.18 4.12 -9.42
C TYR A 218 9.79 4.80 -8.20
N PHE A 219 10.45 5.92 -8.44
CA PHE A 219 10.90 6.83 -7.40
C PHE A 219 10.37 8.24 -7.66
N PRO A 220 9.60 8.81 -6.73
CA PRO A 220 9.16 10.19 -6.84
C PRO A 220 10.34 11.15 -6.60
N LYS A 221 10.47 12.15 -7.46
CA LYS A 221 11.48 13.20 -7.28
C LYS A 221 11.27 13.90 -5.94
N GLY A 222 12.33 13.98 -5.14
CA GLY A 222 12.29 14.54 -3.79
C GLY A 222 11.99 13.52 -2.68
N GLY A 223 11.84 12.23 -3.01
CA GLY A 223 11.64 11.15 -2.05
C GLY A 223 10.17 10.80 -1.84
N MET A 224 9.93 9.70 -1.13
CA MET A 224 8.59 9.12 -0.96
C MET A 224 7.60 10.05 -0.25
N ARG A 225 8.10 11.00 0.55
CA ARG A 225 7.25 12.04 1.14
C ARG A 225 6.61 13.00 0.12
N ALA A 226 7.09 13.05 -1.12
CA ALA A 226 6.43 13.82 -2.18
C ALA A 226 5.00 13.32 -2.45
N VAL A 227 4.74 12.01 -2.32
CA VAL A 227 3.42 11.40 -2.57
C VAL A 227 2.32 11.93 -1.64
N PRO A 228 2.44 11.82 -0.30
CA PRO A 228 1.44 12.38 0.60
C PRO A 228 1.35 13.91 0.50
N GLN A 229 2.45 14.61 0.20
CA GLN A 229 2.39 16.05 -0.02
C GLN A 229 1.51 16.39 -1.24
N ALA A 230 1.71 15.70 -2.36
CA ALA A 230 0.90 15.89 -3.56
C ALA A 230 -0.60 15.66 -3.32
N LEU A 231 -0.96 14.65 -2.53
CA LEU A 231 -2.36 14.39 -2.15
C LEU A 231 -2.92 15.47 -1.22
N ALA A 232 -2.12 15.95 -0.26
CA ALA A 232 -2.53 17.01 0.65
C ALA A 232 -2.77 18.33 -0.12
N ASP A 233 -1.85 18.69 -1.01
CA ASP A 233 -1.96 19.89 -1.84
C ASP A 233 -3.19 19.80 -2.76
N ALA A 234 -3.41 18.67 -3.42
CA ALA A 234 -4.59 18.48 -4.27
C ALA A 234 -5.91 18.58 -3.49
N ALA A 235 -5.99 17.96 -2.30
CA ALA A 235 -7.17 18.08 -1.45
C ALA A 235 -7.38 19.51 -0.95
N SER A 236 -6.30 20.23 -0.61
CA SER A 236 -6.36 21.62 -0.14
C SER A 236 -6.81 22.57 -1.26
N ASP A 237 -6.26 22.41 -2.47
CA ASP A 237 -6.67 23.16 -3.66
C ASP A 237 -8.17 22.93 -3.99
N ALA A 238 -8.67 21.72 -3.73
CA ALA A 238 -10.08 21.36 -3.85
C ALA A 238 -10.96 21.83 -2.68
N GLY A 239 -10.38 22.49 -1.66
CA GLY A 239 -11.10 23.14 -0.56
C GLY A 239 -11.12 22.39 0.78
N ALA A 240 -10.30 21.35 0.98
CA ALA A 240 -10.12 20.75 2.30
C ALA A 240 -9.40 21.70 3.27
N ASP A 241 -9.90 21.80 4.51
CA ASP A 241 -9.25 22.51 5.60
C ASP A 241 -8.25 21.59 6.32
N PHE A 242 -6.97 21.93 6.35
CA PHE A 242 -5.94 21.16 7.05
C PHE A 242 -5.55 21.85 8.36
N ARG A 243 -5.57 21.09 9.46
CA ARG A 243 -5.07 21.53 10.76
C ARG A 243 -3.99 20.58 11.25
N TYR A 244 -2.75 20.98 10.99
CA TYR A 244 -1.55 20.35 11.51
C TYR A 244 -1.33 20.72 12.98
N GLY A 245 -0.45 20.00 13.69
CA GLY A 245 -0.21 20.20 15.12
C GLY A 245 -1.43 19.91 16.01
N THR A 246 -2.50 19.32 15.45
CA THR A 246 -3.80 19.17 16.11
C THR A 246 -4.07 17.70 16.44
N THR A 247 -3.86 17.34 17.70
CA THR A 247 -4.15 15.98 18.18
C THR A 247 -5.64 15.81 18.47
N VAL A 248 -6.26 14.82 17.81
CA VAL A 248 -7.59 14.33 18.20
C VAL A 248 -7.45 13.42 19.42
N THR A 249 -8.22 13.70 20.46
CA THR A 249 -8.15 13.01 21.75
C THR A 249 -9.36 12.12 22.02
N ALA A 250 -10.51 12.37 21.38
CA ALA A 250 -11.69 11.50 21.49
C ALA A 250 -12.67 11.69 20.33
N LEU A 251 -13.50 10.68 20.08
CA LEU A 251 -14.69 10.82 19.25
C LEU A 251 -15.87 11.30 20.11
N VAL A 252 -16.44 12.46 19.75
CA VAL A 252 -17.63 12.99 20.42
C VAL A 252 -18.85 12.28 19.87
N ARG A 253 -19.68 11.73 20.77
CA ARG A 253 -20.92 11.02 20.42
C ARG A 253 -22.10 11.51 21.23
N ASP A 254 -23.29 11.35 20.68
CA ASP A 254 -24.53 11.55 21.43
C ASP A 254 -24.87 10.33 22.31
N SER A 255 -25.97 10.44 23.06
CA SER A 255 -26.46 9.37 23.93
C SER A 255 -26.88 8.10 23.18
N GLY A 256 -27.13 8.19 21.88
CA GLY A 256 -27.41 7.04 21.00
C GLY A 256 -26.15 6.40 20.43
N GLY A 257 -24.96 6.92 20.76
CA GLY A 257 -23.67 6.43 20.27
C GLY A 257 -23.29 6.92 18.87
N ARG A 258 -24.08 7.82 18.26
CA ARG A 258 -23.75 8.39 16.94
C ARG A 258 -22.69 9.48 17.11
N VAL A 259 -21.68 9.45 16.23
CA VAL A 259 -20.63 10.47 16.19
C VAL A 259 -21.20 11.85 15.83
N ARG A 260 -20.72 12.87 16.54
CA ARG A 260 -21.08 14.29 16.39
C ARG A 260 -19.87 15.19 16.18
N GLY A 261 -18.67 14.63 16.15
CA GLY A 261 -17.44 15.38 16.00
C GLY A 261 -16.25 14.70 16.68
N VAL A 262 -15.21 15.50 16.88
CA VAL A 262 -13.98 15.09 17.56
C VAL A 262 -13.59 16.11 18.61
N ALA A 263 -12.97 15.65 19.69
CA ALA A 263 -12.34 16.50 20.69
C ALA A 263 -10.84 16.65 20.39
N THR A 264 -10.32 17.84 20.66
CA THR A 264 -8.91 18.20 20.53
C THR A 264 -8.46 18.97 21.79
N GLY A 265 -7.16 19.27 21.90
CA GLY A 265 -6.66 20.13 22.99
C GLY A 265 -7.25 21.56 22.98
N GLU A 266 -7.74 22.02 21.83
CA GLU A 266 -8.27 23.38 21.64
C GLU A 266 -9.81 23.45 21.75
N GLY A 267 -10.48 22.30 21.89
CA GLY A 267 -11.92 22.19 21.97
C GLY A 267 -12.51 21.16 21.00
N THR A 268 -13.81 21.26 20.77
CA THR A 268 -14.58 20.30 19.97
C THR A 268 -14.82 20.82 18.57
N ILE A 269 -14.54 19.97 17.57
CA ILE A 269 -14.90 20.20 16.17
C ILE A 269 -16.10 19.33 15.86
N ALA A 270 -17.27 19.96 15.71
CA ALA A 270 -18.50 19.26 15.31
C ALA A 270 -18.35 18.72 13.88
N ALA A 271 -18.90 17.52 13.62
CA ALA A 271 -18.91 16.89 12.30
C ALA A 271 -20.11 15.94 12.17
N ASP A 272 -20.59 15.76 10.94
CA ASP A 272 -21.66 14.81 10.63
C ASP A 272 -21.14 13.37 10.54
N ALA A 273 -19.86 13.21 10.15
CA ALA A 273 -19.14 11.96 10.03
C ALA A 273 -17.65 12.15 10.35
N VAL A 274 -16.99 11.07 10.75
CA VAL A 274 -15.55 11.04 11.01
C VAL A 274 -14.93 9.84 10.29
N VAL A 275 -13.86 10.08 9.54
CA VAL A 275 -12.99 9.04 8.98
C VAL A 275 -11.77 8.93 9.88
N CYS A 276 -11.67 7.84 10.65
CA CYS A 276 -10.51 7.59 11.51
C CYS A 276 -9.50 6.72 10.74
N THR A 277 -8.29 7.23 10.51
CA THR A 277 -7.23 6.50 9.80
C THR A 277 -6.09 6.05 10.69
N ILE A 278 -6.26 6.21 12.00
CA ILE A 278 -5.42 5.59 13.03
C ILE A 278 -5.60 4.07 12.94
N ASP A 279 -4.54 3.31 13.23
CA ASP A 279 -4.65 1.86 13.30
C ASP A 279 -5.72 1.43 14.31
N LEU A 280 -6.41 0.34 13.99
CA LEU A 280 -7.61 -0.06 14.71
C LEU A 280 -7.36 -0.33 16.21
N PRO A 281 -6.30 -1.04 16.62
CA PRO A 281 -5.98 -1.19 18.04
C PRO A 281 -5.82 0.16 18.75
N THR A 282 -5.01 1.08 18.21
CA THR A 282 -4.76 2.39 18.81
C THR A 282 -6.02 3.26 18.81
N ALA A 283 -6.86 3.22 17.77
CA ALA A 283 -8.12 3.95 17.75
C ALA A 283 -9.06 3.51 18.88
N TYR A 284 -9.14 2.20 19.15
CA TYR A 284 -9.93 1.69 20.28
C TYR A 284 -9.33 2.05 21.63
N GLU A 285 -8.00 1.99 21.76
CA GLU A 285 -7.32 2.31 23.01
C GLU A 285 -7.42 3.80 23.35
N TRP A 286 -7.22 4.68 22.37
CA TRP A 286 -7.07 6.12 22.61
C TRP A 286 -8.35 6.90 22.36
N LEU A 287 -9.10 6.58 21.30
CA LEU A 287 -10.26 7.39 20.88
C LEU A 287 -11.61 6.80 21.28
N LEU A 288 -11.65 5.49 21.58
CA LEU A 288 -12.86 4.75 21.95
C LEU A 288 -12.65 3.81 23.17
N PRO A 289 -11.99 4.26 24.25
CA PRO A 289 -11.59 3.40 25.38
C PRO A 289 -12.78 2.75 26.11
N GLU A 290 -13.96 3.36 26.03
CA GLU A 290 -15.20 2.81 26.59
C GLU A 290 -15.82 1.68 25.75
N LEU A 291 -15.37 1.48 24.51
CA LEU A 291 -15.83 0.37 23.67
C LEU A 291 -14.97 -0.86 23.86
N LYS A 292 -15.61 -2.03 23.90
CA LYS A 292 -14.91 -3.31 23.98
C LYS A 292 -14.20 -3.61 22.66
N LEU A 293 -12.87 -3.74 22.70
CA LEU A 293 -12.07 -4.15 21.55
C LEU A 293 -12.59 -5.48 20.95
N PRO A 294 -12.93 -5.51 19.64
CA PRO A 294 -13.40 -6.71 18.95
C PRO A 294 -12.37 -7.83 19.04
N ARG A 295 -12.83 -9.10 19.11
CA ARG A 295 -11.93 -10.26 19.23
C ARG A 295 -10.93 -10.37 18.08
N ALA A 296 -11.32 -10.00 16.86
CA ALA A 296 -10.44 -10.03 15.68
C ALA A 296 -9.25 -9.08 15.77
N VAL A 297 -9.31 -8.07 16.65
CA VAL A 297 -8.26 -7.05 16.82
C VAL A 297 -7.37 -7.35 18.04
N ARG A 298 -7.78 -8.30 18.89
CA ARG A 298 -7.01 -8.74 20.06
C ARG A 298 -5.81 -9.56 19.60
N GLY A 299 -4.62 -8.95 19.60
CA GLY A 299 -3.36 -9.61 19.26
C GLY A 299 -2.61 -8.98 18.09
N ILE A 300 -3.19 -8.00 17.40
CA ILE A 300 -2.53 -7.25 16.29
C ILE A 300 -1.70 -6.07 16.84
N GLY A 301 -1.93 -5.68 18.10
CA GLY A 301 -1.13 -4.66 18.78
C GLY A 301 0.24 -5.19 19.17
N GLY A 302 1.21 -5.10 18.25
CA GLY A 302 2.60 -4.96 18.64
C GLY A 302 2.72 -3.67 19.45
N ARG A 303 3.27 -3.74 20.66
CA ARG A 303 3.70 -2.53 21.37
C ARG A 303 4.69 -1.82 20.44
N LEU A 304 4.32 -0.62 20.00
CA LEU A 304 5.30 0.33 19.44
C LEU A 304 6.35 0.64 20.52
#